data_AF-A0A3M1U273-F1
#
_entry.id   AF-A0A3M1U273-F1
#
_cell.length_a   1.000
_cell.length_b   1.000
_cell.length_c   1.000
_cell.angle_alpha   90.00
_cell.angle_beta   90.00
_cell.angle_gamma   90.00
#
_symmetry.space_group_name_H-M   'P 1'
#
loop_
_entity.id
_entity.type
_entity.pdbx_description
1 polymer ?
#
loop_
_entity_poly.entity_id
_entity_poly.type
_entity_poly.pdbx_seq_one_letter_code
_entity_poly.pdbx_strand_id
1 'polypeptide(L)'
;MSTVEIKSRVSFNELLSGVEQLSAKDLEKFIAKVLALRVKRNISDFTKMEAKLVKQINKQLPSSTQNRYEHLIEKRWEETLTEAEQKELQEIAAQIEELDTRRAEAIFTLSQIKGLTPDALMEQIAQSGKESD
;
A
#
# COMPACT_ATOMS: atom_id res chain seq x y z
N MET A 1 -32.22 35.31 2.89
CA MET A 1 -31.62 35.66 1.60
C MET A 1 -31.50 34.39 0.78
N SER A 2 -32.14 34.34 -0.39
CA SER A 2 -32.14 33.14 -1.23
C SER A 2 -30.81 33.02 -1.96
N THR A 3 -30.03 31.99 -1.65
CA THR A 3 -28.80 31.66 -2.38
C THR A 3 -29.15 30.86 -3.62
N VAL A 4 -28.80 31.40 -4.79
CA VAL A 4 -28.89 30.70 -6.08
C VAL A 4 -27.52 30.06 -6.34
N GLU A 5 -27.45 28.72 -6.36
CA GLU A 5 -26.23 28.00 -6.75
C GLU A 5 -26.12 27.97 -8.28
N ILE A 6 -25.15 28.71 -8.83
CA ILE A 6 -24.79 28.62 -10.25
C ILE A 6 -23.63 27.63 -10.40
N LYS A 7 -23.89 26.44 -10.94
CA LYS A 7 -22.84 25.46 -11.32
C LYS A 7 -22.35 25.77 -12.73
N SER A 8 -21.35 26.63 -12.86
CA SER A 8 -20.70 26.92 -14.14
C SER A 8 -19.59 25.91 -14.46
N ARG A 9 -19.47 25.49 -15.72
CA ARG A 9 -18.34 24.70 -16.22
C ARG A 9 -17.30 25.68 -16.75
N VAL A 10 -16.16 25.78 -16.07
CA VAL A 10 -15.03 26.64 -16.46
C VAL A 10 -13.89 25.72 -16.91
N SER A 11 -13.28 26.02 -18.06
CA SER A 11 -12.12 25.28 -18.53
C SER A 11 -10.88 25.59 -17.68
N PHE A 12 -9.86 24.73 -17.73
CA PHE A 12 -8.63 24.94 -16.98
C PHE A 12 -7.94 26.27 -17.32
N ASN A 13 -7.89 26.62 -18.61
CA ASN A 13 -7.25 27.85 -19.08
C ASN A 13 -8.04 29.10 -18.66
N GLU A 14 -9.37 29.04 -18.67
CA GLU A 14 -10.21 30.14 -18.18
C GLU A 14 -10.07 30.32 -16.65
N LEU A 15 -9.94 29.21 -15.91
CA LEU A 15 -9.65 29.26 -14.49
C LEU A 15 -8.29 29.89 -14.21
N LEU A 16 -7.26 29.54 -14.99
CA LEU A 16 -5.93 30.12 -14.86
C LEU A 16 -5.93 31.62 -15.18
N SER A 17 -6.65 32.03 -16.23
CA SER A 17 -6.83 33.44 -16.59
C SER A 17 -7.52 34.24 -15.46
N GLY A 18 -8.45 33.62 -14.73
CA GLY A 18 -9.04 34.22 -13.54
C GLY A 18 -8.07 34.35 -12.35
N VAL A 19 -7.15 33.39 -12.19
CA VAL A 19 -6.10 33.43 -11.15
C VAL A 19 -5.08 34.54 -11.44
N GLU A 20 -4.76 34.80 -12.71
CA GLU A 20 -3.87 35.89 -13.13
C GLU A 20 -4.40 37.28 -12.74
N GLN A 21 -5.72 37.44 -12.61
CA GLN A 21 -6.34 38.71 -12.24
C GLN A 21 -6.38 38.94 -10.71
N LEU A 22 -5.93 37.99 -9.90
CA LEU A 22 -5.96 38.11 -8.45
C LEU A 22 -4.95 39.14 -7.94
N SER A 23 -5.30 39.81 -6.85
CA SER A 23 -4.34 40.59 -6.08
C SER A 23 -3.24 39.66 -5.52
N ALA A 24 -2.04 40.18 -5.27
CA ALA A 24 -0.95 39.39 -4.70
C ALA A 24 -1.37 38.67 -3.38
N LYS A 25 -2.15 39.35 -2.53
CA LYS A 25 -2.64 38.78 -1.27
C LYS A 25 -3.64 37.64 -1.47
N ASP A 26 -4.47 37.70 -2.50
CA ASP A 26 -5.45 36.65 -2.77
C ASP A 26 -4.85 35.50 -3.58
N LEU A 27 -3.85 35.78 -4.41
CA LEU A 27 -3.02 34.76 -5.06
C LEU A 27 -2.29 33.90 -4.03
N GLU A 28 -1.69 34.50 -2.99
CA GLU A 28 -1.06 33.75 -1.88
C GLU A 28 -2.06 32.82 -1.16
N LYS A 29 -3.28 33.31 -0.87
CA LYS A 29 -4.34 32.47 -0.29
C LYS A 29 -4.77 31.34 -1.23
N PHE A 30 -4.83 31.62 -2.53
CA PHE A 30 -5.18 30.63 -3.54
C PHE A 30 -4.10 29.52 -3.59
N ILE A 31 -2.82 29.89 -3.62
CA ILE A 31 -1.69 28.96 -3.57
C ILE A 31 -1.79 28.08 -2.32
N ALA A 32 -1.98 28.66 -1.13
CA ALA A 32 -2.10 27.89 0.11
C ALA A 32 -3.25 26.85 0.05
N LYS A 33 -4.40 27.22 -0.52
CA LYS A 33 -5.55 26.32 -0.70
C LYS A 33 -5.29 25.24 -1.75
N VAL A 34 -4.64 25.56 -2.86
CA VAL A 34 -4.25 24.58 -3.89
C VAL A 34 -3.22 23.59 -3.34
N LEU A 35 -2.26 24.07 -2.54
CA LEU A 35 -1.30 23.21 -1.83
C LEU A 35 -2.02 22.28 -0.83
N ALA A 36 -2.97 22.80 -0.04
CA ALA A 36 -3.78 21.98 0.85
C ALA A 36 -4.63 20.94 0.08
N LEU A 37 -5.20 21.31 -1.08
CA LEU A 37 -5.93 20.39 -1.96
C LEU A 37 -5.01 19.33 -2.55
N ARG A 38 -3.77 19.70 -2.92
CA ARG A 38 -2.75 18.76 -3.41
C ARG A 38 -2.38 17.77 -2.32
N VAL A 39 -2.14 18.25 -1.09
CA VAL A 39 -1.89 17.40 0.07
C VAL A 39 -3.08 16.47 0.31
N LYS A 40 -4.32 16.97 0.30
CA LYS A 40 -5.53 16.16 0.50
C LYS A 40 -5.76 15.10 -0.60
N ARG A 41 -5.53 15.46 -1.87
CA ARG A 41 -5.63 14.52 -3.01
C ARG A 41 -4.55 13.45 -2.91
N ASN A 42 -3.32 13.86 -2.63
CA ASN A 42 -2.22 12.95 -2.40
C ASN A 42 -2.47 12.04 -1.21
N ILE A 43 -3.01 12.53 -0.08
CA ILE A 43 -3.35 11.69 1.08
C ILE A 43 -4.30 10.56 0.67
N SER A 44 -5.33 10.80 -0.14
CA SER A 44 -6.24 9.71 -0.54
C SER A 44 -5.57 8.62 -1.37
N ASP A 45 -4.67 9.00 -2.28
CA ASP A 45 -3.96 8.04 -3.12
C ASP A 45 -2.80 7.37 -2.36
N PHE A 46 -2.13 8.10 -1.47
CA PHE A 46 -1.12 7.58 -0.54
C PHE A 46 -1.74 6.61 0.46
N THR A 47 -2.88 6.92 1.08
CA THR A 47 -3.57 6.01 2.01
C THR A 47 -4.04 4.74 1.31
N LYS A 48 -4.51 4.83 0.05
CA LYS A 48 -4.86 3.63 -0.73
C LYS A 48 -3.63 2.79 -1.08
N MET A 49 -2.53 3.44 -1.48
CA MET A 49 -1.28 2.78 -1.80
C MET A 49 -0.66 2.12 -0.55
N GLU A 50 -0.65 2.82 0.57
CA GLU A 50 -0.22 2.33 1.87
C GLU A 50 -1.06 1.13 2.33
N ALA A 51 -2.40 1.22 2.27
CA ALA A 51 -3.27 0.10 2.60
C ALA A 51 -3.01 -1.13 1.72
N LYS A 52 -2.73 -0.92 0.42
CA LYS A 52 -2.35 -2.00 -0.49
C LYS A 52 -1.01 -2.62 -0.12
N LEU A 53 -0.01 -1.80 0.22
CA LEU A 53 1.31 -2.26 0.65
C LEU A 53 1.22 -3.04 1.96
N VAL A 54 0.52 -2.53 2.97
CA VAL A 54 0.29 -3.24 4.24
C VAL A 54 -0.43 -4.58 4.01
N LYS A 55 -1.44 -4.62 3.13
CA LYS A 55 -2.11 -5.87 2.75
C LYS A 55 -1.17 -6.86 2.06
N GLN A 56 -0.24 -6.38 1.24
CA GLN A 56 0.78 -7.21 0.60
C GLN A 56 1.80 -7.74 1.61
N ILE A 57 2.22 -6.91 2.58
CA ILE A 57 3.13 -7.29 3.66
C ILE A 57 2.52 -8.44 4.49
N ASN A 58 1.25 -8.28 4.85
CA ASN A 58 0.51 -9.25 5.67
C ASN A 58 -0.05 -10.44 4.88
N LYS A 59 0.25 -10.56 3.59
CA LYS A 59 -0.22 -11.69 2.78
C LYS A 59 0.48 -12.97 3.23
N GLN A 60 -0.33 -13.98 3.53
CA GLN A 60 0.11 -15.34 3.90
C GLN A 60 -0.38 -16.34 2.85
N LEU A 61 0.20 -17.54 2.88
CA LEU A 61 -0.34 -18.65 2.11
C LEU A 61 -1.73 -19.05 2.64
N PRO A 62 -2.58 -19.64 1.79
CA PRO A 62 -3.79 -20.32 2.27
C PRO A 62 -3.41 -21.39 3.29
N SER A 63 -4.20 -21.52 4.36
CA SER A 63 -3.95 -22.51 5.42
C SER A 63 -3.85 -23.95 4.88
N SER A 64 -4.63 -24.30 3.86
CA SER A 64 -4.54 -25.61 3.19
C SER A 64 -3.18 -25.83 2.54
N THR A 65 -2.63 -24.83 1.85
CA THR A 65 -1.30 -24.89 1.22
C THR A 65 -0.21 -24.96 2.27
N GLN A 66 -0.35 -24.20 3.36
CA GLN A 66 0.62 -24.21 4.44
C GLN A 66 0.66 -25.56 5.19
N ASN A 67 -0.51 -26.11 5.52
CA ASN A 67 -0.61 -27.46 6.10
C ASN A 67 -0.04 -28.53 5.16
N ARG A 68 -0.28 -28.39 3.85
CA ARG A 68 0.28 -29.31 2.86
C ARG A 68 1.80 -29.22 2.80
N TYR A 69 2.34 -28.01 2.83
CA TYR A 69 3.78 -27.78 2.91
C TYR A 69 4.40 -28.42 4.15
N GLU A 70 3.83 -28.18 5.33
CA GLU A 70 4.30 -28.76 6.60
C GLU A 70 4.28 -30.30 6.55
N HIS A 71 3.19 -30.88 6.06
CA HIS A 71 3.10 -32.34 5.89
C HIS A 71 4.16 -32.90 4.94
N LEU A 72 4.45 -32.21 3.83
CA LEU A 72 5.49 -32.63 2.88
C LEU A 72 6.90 -32.51 3.48
N ILE A 73 7.13 -31.53 4.37
CA ILE A 73 8.38 -31.40 5.13
C ILE A 73 8.53 -32.56 6.11
N GLU A 74 7.47 -32.95 6.83
CA GLU A 74 7.49 -34.12 7.72
C GLU A 74 7.83 -35.39 6.95
N LYS A 75 7.14 -35.66 5.83
CA LYS A 75 7.44 -36.81 4.97
C LYS A 75 8.88 -36.79 4.42
N ARG A 76 9.44 -35.60 4.15
CA ARG A 76 10.84 -35.46 3.75
C ARG A 76 11.79 -35.89 4.86
N TRP A 77 11.52 -35.52 6.10
CA TRP A 77 12.33 -35.94 7.26
C TRP A 77 12.19 -37.43 7.57
N GLU A 78 11.03 -38.01 7.32
CA GLU A 78 10.79 -39.45 7.44
C GLU A 78 11.32 -40.27 6.26
N GLU A 79 11.87 -39.61 5.23
CA GLU A 79 12.33 -40.24 3.98
C GLU A 79 11.21 -41.02 3.23
N THR A 80 9.94 -40.65 3.46
CA THR A 80 8.75 -41.27 2.84
C THR A 80 8.17 -40.46 1.68
N LEU A 81 8.86 -39.38 1.29
CA LEU A 81 8.43 -38.46 0.25
C LEU A 81 8.58 -39.09 -1.14
N THR A 82 7.49 -39.15 -1.89
CA THR A 82 7.52 -39.64 -3.27
C THR A 82 8.06 -38.58 -4.24
N GLU A 83 8.46 -38.98 -5.45
CA GLU A 83 8.91 -38.03 -6.49
C GLU A 83 7.85 -36.99 -6.86
N ALA A 84 6.58 -37.40 -6.92
CA ALA A 84 5.46 -36.50 -7.19
C ALA A 84 5.29 -35.46 -6.07
N GLU A 85 5.40 -35.90 -4.81
CA GLU A 85 5.34 -35.03 -3.63
C GLU A 85 6.56 -34.12 -3.50
N GLN A 86 7.74 -34.58 -3.92
CA GLN A 86 8.94 -33.75 -3.99
C GLN A 86 8.76 -32.60 -4.99
N LYS A 87 8.12 -32.87 -6.14
CA LYS A 87 7.79 -31.82 -7.11
C LYS A 87 6.76 -30.84 -6.55
N GLU A 88 5.72 -31.33 -5.89
CA GLU A 88 4.72 -30.49 -5.21
C GLU A 88 5.38 -29.59 -4.15
N LEU A 89 6.29 -30.14 -3.35
CA LEU A 89 7.04 -29.40 -2.34
C LEU A 89 7.89 -28.27 -2.96
N GLN A 90 8.52 -28.52 -4.12
CA GLN A 90 9.24 -27.48 -4.86
C GLN A 90 8.31 -26.38 -5.38
N GLU A 91 7.14 -26.73 -5.89
CA GLU A 91 6.15 -25.77 -6.38
C GLU A 91 5.61 -24.88 -5.24
N ILE A 92 5.36 -25.45 -4.06
CA ILE A 92 4.94 -24.66 -2.89
C ILE A 92 6.09 -23.79 -2.38
N ALA A 93 7.32 -24.29 -2.33
CA ALA A 93 8.48 -23.51 -1.94
C ALA A 93 8.69 -22.29 -2.86
N ALA A 94 8.55 -22.46 -4.18
CA ALA A 94 8.64 -21.36 -5.13
C ALA A 94 7.55 -20.29 -4.89
N GLN A 95 6.33 -20.70 -4.49
CA GLN A 95 5.28 -19.75 -4.13
C GLN A 95 5.60 -18.97 -2.86
N ILE A 96 6.26 -19.60 -1.88
CA ILE A 96 6.73 -18.95 -0.65
C ILE A 96 7.80 -17.90 -1.01
N GLU A 97 8.80 -18.28 -1.81
CA GLU A 97 9.88 -17.37 -2.24
C GLU A 97 9.33 -16.14 -2.98
N GLU A 98 8.36 -16.34 -3.88
CA GLU A 98 7.70 -15.25 -4.59
C GLU A 98 6.91 -14.33 -3.64
N LEU A 99 6.21 -14.91 -2.65
CA LEU A 99 5.50 -14.14 -1.62
C LEU A 99 6.47 -13.34 -0.76
N ASP A 100 7.60 -13.92 -0.36
CA ASP A 100 8.61 -13.27 0.46
C ASP A 100 9.32 -12.15 -0.30
N THR A 101 9.61 -12.35 -1.59
CA THR A 101 10.15 -11.31 -2.48
C THR A 101 9.20 -10.13 -2.56
N ARG A 102 7.92 -10.38 -2.85
CA ARG A 102 6.88 -9.34 -2.89
C ARG A 102 6.69 -8.67 -1.53
N ARG A 103 6.85 -9.39 -0.43
CA ARG A 103 6.79 -8.83 0.93
C ARG A 103 7.96 -7.87 1.15
N ALA A 104 9.18 -8.26 0.81
CA ALA A 104 10.37 -7.43 0.93
C ALA A 104 10.26 -6.14 0.10
N GLU A 105 9.79 -6.23 -1.15
CA GLU A 105 9.54 -5.06 -2.02
C GLU A 105 8.50 -4.11 -1.41
N ALA A 106 7.42 -4.65 -0.83
CA ALA A 106 6.38 -3.85 -0.22
C ALA A 106 6.86 -3.15 1.06
N ILE A 107 7.64 -3.84 1.90
CA ILE A 107 8.27 -3.27 3.10
C ILE A 107 9.19 -2.12 2.69
N PHE A 108 10.10 -2.37 1.73
CA PHE A 108 11.03 -1.34 1.26
C PHE A 108 10.28 -0.12 0.71
N THR A 109 9.29 -0.34 -0.15
CA THR A 109 8.50 0.76 -0.74
C THR A 109 7.78 1.56 0.33
N LEU A 110 7.13 0.89 1.29
CA LEU A 110 6.41 1.55 2.36
C LEU A 110 7.35 2.30 3.32
N SER A 111 8.56 1.78 3.55
CA SER A 111 9.55 2.42 4.42
C SER A 111 10.03 3.73 3.79
N GLN A 112 10.25 3.76 2.47
CA GLN A 112 10.57 4.99 1.73
C GLN A 112 9.45 6.02 1.82
N ILE A 113 8.18 5.59 1.67
CA ILE A 113 7.01 6.48 1.77
C ILE A 113 6.90 7.10 3.18
N LYS A 114 7.19 6.32 4.22
CA LYS A 114 7.12 6.77 5.62
C LYS A 114 8.38 7.45 6.13
N GLY A 115 9.48 7.45 5.37
CA GLY A 115 10.78 7.95 5.83
C GLY A 115 11.38 7.12 6.98
N LEU A 116 11.11 5.82 7.00
CA LEU A 116 11.59 4.88 8.02
C LEU A 116 12.55 3.86 7.41
N THR A 117 13.38 3.23 8.26
CA THR A 117 14.08 2.00 7.88
C THR A 117 13.09 0.84 7.77
N PRO A 118 13.39 -0.20 6.97
CA PRO A 118 12.57 -1.41 6.90
C PRO A 118 12.30 -2.04 8.27
N ASP A 119 13.30 -2.09 9.15
CA ASP A 119 13.17 -2.67 10.49
C ASP A 119 12.24 -1.84 11.37
N ALA A 120 12.41 -0.52 11.41
CA ALA A 120 11.55 0.39 12.18
C ALA A 120 10.10 0.35 11.68
N LEU A 121 9.90 0.20 10.36
CA LEU A 121 8.56 0.00 9.80
C LEU A 121 7.92 -1.30 10.29
N MET A 122 8.66 -2.40 10.31
CA MET A 122 8.15 -3.70 10.77
C MET A 122 7.79 -3.67 12.25
N GLU A 123 8.60 -3.02 13.09
CA GLU A 123 8.27 -2.80 14.50
C GLU A 123 6.98 -1.98 14.65
N GLN A 124 6.82 -0.92 13.86
CA GLN A 124 5.60 -0.10 13.88
C GLN A 124 4.35 -0.93 13.49
N ILE A 125 4.44 -1.72 12.43
CA ILE A 125 3.33 -2.58 11.97
C ILE A 125 2.97 -3.61 13.06
N ALA A 126 3.97 -4.21 13.72
CA ALA A 126 3.75 -5.18 14.79
C ALA A 126 3.09 -4.56 16.04
N GLN A 127 3.34 -3.28 16.33
CA GLN A 127 2.72 -2.55 17.44
C GLN A 127 1.27 -2.16 17.12
N SER A 128 0.99 -1.66 15.92
CA SER A 128 -0.38 -1.28 15.50
C SER A 128 -1.35 -2.47 15.44
N GLY A 129 -0.85 -3.68 15.18
CA GLY A 129 -1.66 -4.91 15.24
C GLY A 129 -2.10 -5.31 16.65
N LYS A 130 -1.39 -4.88 17.71
CA LYS A 130 -1.71 -5.22 19.10
C LYS A 130 -2.74 -4.30 19.75
N GLU A 131 -2.97 -3.12 19.18
CA GLU A 131 -3.96 -2.14 19.68
C GLU A 131 -5.35 -2.32 19.03
N SER A 132 -5.49 -3.28 18.11
CA SER A 132 -6.72 -3.53 17.35
C SER A 132 -7.47 -4.80 17.78
N ASP A 133 -6.99 -5.50 18.82
CA ASP A 133 -7.62 -6.66 19.49
C ASP A 133 -8.06 -6.25 20.92
#